data_AF-A0A951SZ11-F1
#
_entry.id   AF-A0A951SZ11-F1
#
_cell.length_a   1.000
_cell.length_b   1.000
_cell.length_c   1.000
_cell.angle_alpha   90.00
_cell.angle_beta   90.00
_cell.angle_gamma   90.00
#
_symmetry.space_group_name_H-M   'P 1'
#
loop_
_entity.id
_entity.type
_entity.pdbx_description
1 polymer ?
#
loop_
_entity_poly.entity_id
_entity_poly.type
_entity_poly.pdbx_seq_one_letter_code
_entity_poly.pdbx_strand_id
1 'polypeptide(L)'
;MQISRVNRVLIAILFFISIQCAPTQTFDTAHQGVLDLRSSDLSSSIVSLNGDWEFYWRRLLEPDDFKSLQVRPDTYIQVPDIWNHTLISGQSVGNYGYATYRLKILLPDSSPPLSIKMLDTGSNYRFWVNGQYYGGSGHVSDRSDQSIASYKTALYDLRTTSSELEILVQVSNY
;
A
#
# COMPACT_ATOMS: atom_id res chain seq x y z
N MET A 1 -8.14 40.53 -75.21
CA MET A 1 -6.93 39.86 -74.71
C MET A 1 -7.09 39.71 -73.21
N GLN A 2 -7.28 38.47 -72.73
CA GLN A 2 -7.76 38.14 -71.37
C GLN A 2 -6.74 38.48 -70.27
N ILE A 3 -7.23 39.04 -69.17
CA ILE A 3 -6.52 39.18 -67.90
C ILE A 3 -6.63 37.83 -67.17
N SER A 4 -5.51 37.15 -66.94
CA SER A 4 -5.45 35.92 -66.15
C SER A 4 -5.57 36.24 -64.65
N ARG A 5 -6.57 35.63 -63.99
CA ARG A 5 -6.68 35.63 -62.53
C ARG A 5 -5.78 34.54 -61.96
N VAL A 6 -4.80 34.92 -61.15
CA VAL A 6 -3.96 34.01 -60.38
C VAL A 6 -4.73 33.58 -59.13
N ASN A 7 -5.22 32.34 -59.09
CA ASN A 7 -5.72 31.73 -57.86
C ASN A 7 -4.54 31.29 -57.01
N ARG A 8 -4.27 31.98 -55.90
CA ARG A 8 -3.35 31.52 -54.86
C ARG A 8 -4.11 30.57 -53.94
N VAL A 9 -3.87 29.27 -54.08
CA VAL A 9 -4.33 28.27 -53.11
C VAL A 9 -3.25 28.16 -52.03
N LEU A 10 -3.51 28.74 -50.85
CA LEU A 10 -2.72 28.46 -49.66
C LEU A 10 -3.14 27.09 -49.12
N ILE A 11 -2.27 26.08 -49.22
CA ILE A 11 -2.47 24.81 -48.55
C ILE A 11 -1.93 24.97 -47.13
N ALA A 12 -2.83 25.14 -46.16
CA ALA A 12 -2.48 25.05 -44.74
C ALA A 12 -2.40 23.57 -44.36
N ILE A 13 -1.18 23.04 -44.26
CA ILE A 13 -0.93 21.70 -43.72
C ILE A 13 -1.12 21.79 -42.21
N LEU A 14 -2.30 21.40 -41.72
CA LEU A 14 -2.57 21.13 -40.31
C LEU A 14 -1.80 19.87 -39.92
N PHE A 15 -0.57 20.05 -39.43
CA PHE A 15 0.14 19.01 -38.69
C PHE A 15 -0.66 18.73 -37.41
N PHE A 16 -1.48 17.67 -37.44
CA PHE A 16 -1.99 17.03 -36.23
C PHE A 16 -0.79 16.44 -35.50
N ILE A 17 -0.16 17.24 -34.64
CA ILE A 17 0.78 16.75 -33.64
C ILE A 17 -0.06 15.93 -32.66
N SER A 18 -0.20 14.64 -32.93
CA SER A 18 -0.66 13.67 -31.96
C SER A 18 0.37 13.65 -30.84
N ILE A 19 0.10 14.42 -29.79
CA ILE A 19 0.79 14.32 -28.50
C ILE A 19 0.49 12.90 -28.03
N GLN A 20 1.40 11.98 -28.31
CA GLN A 20 1.39 10.68 -27.67
C GLN A 20 1.77 10.94 -26.22
N CYS A 21 0.75 11.16 -25.39
CA CYS A 21 0.88 11.06 -23.95
C CYS A 21 1.26 9.60 -23.69
N ALA A 22 2.52 9.35 -23.36
CA ALA A 22 2.94 8.03 -22.92
C ALA A 22 2.05 7.65 -21.72
N PRO A 23 1.45 6.45 -21.70
CA PRO A 23 0.68 6.02 -20.54
C PRO A 23 1.61 6.06 -19.33
N THR A 24 1.30 6.94 -18.38
CA THR A 24 1.97 6.94 -17.09
C THR A 24 1.55 5.63 -16.43
N GLN A 25 2.52 4.80 -16.05
CA GLN A 25 2.25 3.55 -15.36
C GLN A 25 1.63 3.91 -14.00
N THR A 26 0.30 3.92 -13.91
CA THR A 26 -0.41 4.13 -12.66
C THR A 26 -0.32 2.82 -11.91
N PHE A 27 0.45 2.79 -10.82
CA PHE A 27 0.39 1.68 -9.88
C PHE A 27 -0.98 1.72 -9.22
N ASP A 28 -1.70 0.60 -9.29
CA ASP A 28 -2.95 0.45 -8.56
C ASP A 28 -2.66 0.62 -7.07
N THR A 29 -3.51 1.36 -6.37
CA THR A 29 -3.49 1.43 -4.91
C THR A 29 -4.25 0.25 -4.35
N ALA A 30 -3.97 -0.11 -3.10
CA ALA A 30 -4.76 -1.10 -2.39
C ALA A 30 -6.23 -0.66 -2.30
N HIS A 31 -7.15 -1.60 -2.57
CA HIS A 31 -8.58 -1.39 -2.44
C HIS A 31 -9.17 -2.52 -1.60
N GLN A 32 -9.87 -2.15 -0.53
CA GLN A 32 -10.49 -3.08 0.42
C GLN A 32 -9.53 -4.18 0.91
N GLY A 33 -8.29 -3.82 1.22
CA GLY A 33 -7.28 -4.74 1.75
C GLY A 33 -6.57 -5.58 0.69
N VAL A 34 -6.78 -5.33 -0.61
CA VAL A 34 -6.12 -6.06 -1.70
C VAL A 34 -5.40 -5.08 -2.62
N LEU A 35 -4.13 -5.37 -2.90
CA LEU A 35 -3.32 -4.70 -3.91
C LEU A 35 -3.01 -5.70 -5.04
N ASP A 36 -3.42 -5.40 -6.27
CA ASP A 36 -3.19 -6.28 -7.41
C ASP A 36 -2.00 -5.80 -8.23
N LEU A 37 -0.90 -6.55 -8.17
CA LEU A 37 0.33 -6.28 -8.91
C LEU A 37 0.59 -7.30 -10.01
N ARG A 38 -0.38 -8.15 -10.36
CA ARG A 38 -0.17 -9.26 -11.32
C ARG A 38 0.32 -8.80 -12.70
N SER A 39 -0.01 -7.59 -13.10
CA SER A 39 0.44 -6.96 -14.36
C SER A 39 1.63 -6.01 -14.19
N SER A 40 2.22 -5.90 -12.99
CA SER A 40 3.32 -4.99 -12.69
C SER A 40 4.70 -5.60 -12.99
N ASP A 41 5.64 -4.78 -13.46
CA ASP A 41 7.06 -5.15 -13.54
C ASP A 41 7.77 -4.81 -12.22
N LEU A 42 7.99 -5.84 -11.40
CA LEU A 42 8.64 -5.72 -10.09
C LEU A 42 10.18 -5.80 -10.16
N SER A 43 10.76 -6.00 -11.35
CA SER A 43 12.22 -6.15 -11.51
C SER A 43 12.97 -4.81 -11.52
N SER A 44 12.29 -3.74 -11.87
CA SER A 44 12.90 -2.44 -12.16
C SER A 44 12.28 -1.28 -11.36
N SER A 45 11.28 -1.55 -10.52
CA SER A 45 10.47 -0.52 -9.87
C SER A 45 10.27 -0.76 -8.37
N ILE A 46 10.20 0.34 -7.62
CA ILE A 46 9.70 0.33 -6.25
C ILE A 46 8.20 0.58 -6.32
N VAL A 47 7.42 -0.39 -5.85
CA VAL A 47 5.97 -0.26 -5.76
C VAL A 47 5.57 0.19 -4.37
N SER A 48 4.75 1.23 -4.32
CA SER A 48 4.17 1.71 -3.07
C SER A 48 3.00 0.81 -2.66
N LEU A 49 2.92 0.48 -1.37
CA LEU A 49 1.82 -0.32 -0.81
C LEU A 49 0.66 0.55 -0.31
N ASN A 50 0.46 1.73 -0.91
CA ASN A 50 -0.54 2.70 -0.47
C ASN A 50 -1.96 2.26 -0.84
N GLY A 51 -2.94 2.74 -0.08
CA GLY A 51 -4.37 2.53 -0.32
C GLY A 51 -5.11 2.05 0.91
N ASP A 52 -6.25 1.39 0.69
CA ASP A 52 -7.15 0.90 1.72
C ASP A 52 -6.65 -0.43 2.30
N TRP A 53 -6.14 -0.41 3.53
CA TRP A 53 -5.76 -1.61 4.27
C TRP A 53 -6.91 -2.04 5.20
N GLU A 54 -7.02 -3.34 5.47
CA GLU A 54 -7.89 -3.82 6.54
C GLU A 54 -7.36 -3.30 7.89
N PHE A 55 -8.24 -2.72 8.71
CA PHE A 55 -7.89 -2.15 10.00
C PHE A 55 -8.69 -2.80 11.13
N TYR A 56 -7.96 -3.26 12.15
CA TYR A 56 -8.48 -3.95 13.31
C TYR A 56 -8.11 -3.17 14.57
N TRP A 57 -9.03 -2.37 15.07
CA TRP A 57 -8.77 -1.46 16.17
C TRP A 57 -8.78 -2.19 17.51
N ARG A 58 -7.79 -1.89 18.37
CA ARG A 58 -7.59 -2.51 19.69
C ARG A 58 -7.55 -4.04 19.65
N ARG A 59 -6.93 -4.57 18.61
CA ARG A 59 -6.73 -6.00 18.41
C ARG A 59 -5.31 -6.23 17.90
N LEU A 60 -4.50 -6.98 18.66
CA LEU A 60 -3.18 -7.44 18.25
C LEU A 60 -3.29 -8.85 17.67
N LEU A 61 -3.77 -8.96 16.43
CA LEU A 61 -4.03 -10.23 15.76
C LEU A 61 -2.76 -10.76 15.13
N GLU A 62 -2.46 -12.01 15.40
CA GLU A 62 -1.35 -12.76 14.84
C GLU A 62 -1.83 -13.66 13.68
N PRO A 63 -0.93 -14.19 12.84
CA PRO A 63 -1.33 -14.98 11.66
C PRO A 63 -2.30 -16.12 11.93
N ASP A 64 -2.20 -16.77 13.10
CA ASP A 64 -3.05 -17.90 13.45
C ASP A 64 -4.50 -17.49 13.74
N ASP A 65 -4.75 -16.24 14.15
CA ASP A 65 -6.11 -15.74 14.39
C ASP A 65 -6.94 -15.76 13.09
N PHE A 66 -6.29 -15.48 11.96
CA PHE A 66 -6.91 -15.45 10.62
C PHE A 66 -7.16 -16.84 10.01
N LYS A 67 -6.67 -17.91 10.64
CA LYS A 67 -6.97 -19.30 10.25
C LYS A 67 -8.31 -19.78 10.78
N SER A 68 -8.83 -19.14 11.83
CA SER A 68 -10.15 -19.42 12.41
C SER A 68 -11.26 -18.61 11.71
N LEU A 69 -12.53 -19.01 11.86
CA LEU A 69 -13.67 -18.45 11.11
C LEU A 69 -13.72 -16.91 11.10
N GLN A 70 -13.86 -16.34 9.89
CA GLN A 70 -14.12 -14.94 9.51
C GLN A 70 -13.81 -13.85 10.55
N VAL A 71 -12.52 -13.58 10.73
CA VAL A 71 -12.05 -12.34 11.33
C VAL A 71 -12.38 -11.17 10.40
N ARG A 72 -13.30 -10.28 10.79
CA ARG A 72 -13.71 -9.11 9.99
C ARG A 72 -13.00 -7.83 10.42
N PRO A 73 -12.59 -6.97 9.47
CA PRO A 73 -12.03 -5.66 9.79
C PRO A 73 -13.10 -4.75 10.41
N ASP A 74 -12.67 -3.86 11.28
CA ASP A 74 -13.56 -2.83 11.86
C ASP A 74 -13.83 -1.73 10.83
N THR A 75 -12.83 -1.43 9.98
CA THR A 75 -12.94 -0.56 8.81
C THR A 75 -11.79 -0.86 7.83
N TYR A 76 -11.83 -0.20 6.67
CA TYR A 76 -10.66 -0.01 5.83
C TYR A 76 -10.07 1.37 6.11
N ILE A 77 -8.74 1.47 6.18
CA ILE A 77 -8.02 2.71 6.48
C ILE A 77 -7.02 3.01 5.37
N GLN A 78 -6.92 4.29 5.00
CA GLN A 78 -5.93 4.76 4.05
C GLN A 78 -4.53 4.66 4.67
N VAL A 79 -3.61 4.03 3.94
CA VAL A 79 -2.18 3.99 4.28
C VAL A 79 -1.39 4.67 3.15
N PRO A 80 -0.41 5.53 3.46
CA PRO A 80 -0.09 6.06 4.79
C PRO A 80 -1.11 7.12 5.23
N ASP A 81 -1.50 7.08 6.49
CA ASP A 81 -2.17 8.18 7.18
C ASP A 81 -2.05 7.98 8.70
N ILE A 82 -2.30 9.04 9.47
CA ILE A 82 -2.49 8.92 10.92
C ILE A 82 -3.90 8.39 11.22
N TRP A 83 -4.01 7.45 12.14
CA TRP A 83 -5.30 6.82 12.42
C TRP A 83 -6.27 7.71 13.22
N ASN A 84 -5.82 8.82 13.80
CA ASN A 84 -6.54 9.57 14.84
C ASN A 84 -7.97 9.98 14.43
N HIS A 85 -8.19 10.23 13.14
CA HIS A 85 -9.49 10.62 12.59
C HIS A 85 -10.31 9.47 12.01
N THR A 86 -9.80 8.24 12.08
CA THR A 86 -10.50 7.04 11.62
C THR A 86 -11.77 6.84 12.44
N LEU A 87 -12.89 6.65 11.75
CA LEU A 87 -14.20 6.46 12.38
C LEU A 87 -14.55 4.97 12.42
N ILE A 88 -14.86 4.47 13.60
CA ILE A 88 -15.41 3.13 13.81
C ILE A 88 -16.75 3.30 14.50
N SER A 89 -17.83 2.78 13.89
CA SER A 89 -19.20 2.96 14.37
C SER A 89 -19.57 4.44 14.65
N GLY A 90 -19.06 5.36 13.84
CA GLY A 90 -19.31 6.80 13.94
C GLY A 90 -18.48 7.54 15.00
N GLN A 91 -17.54 6.88 15.68
CA GLN A 91 -16.66 7.49 16.67
C GLN A 91 -15.20 7.45 16.22
N SER A 92 -14.47 8.54 16.45
CA SER A 92 -13.02 8.59 16.21
C SER A 92 -12.29 7.68 17.19
N VAL A 93 -11.31 6.94 16.68
CA VAL A 93 -10.46 6.05 17.48
C VAL A 93 -9.50 6.80 18.41
N GLY A 94 -9.24 8.08 18.14
CA GLY A 94 -8.34 8.93 18.92
C GLY A 94 -6.85 8.65 18.71
N ASN A 95 -6.01 9.31 19.51
CA ASN A 95 -4.56 9.34 19.28
C ASN A 95 -3.83 8.08 19.80
N TYR A 96 -4.36 7.46 20.85
CA TYR A 96 -3.69 6.41 21.60
C TYR A 96 -4.43 5.09 21.51
N GLY A 97 -3.65 4.02 21.39
CA GLY A 97 -4.16 2.67 21.30
C GLY A 97 -3.23 1.78 20.50
N TYR A 98 -3.79 0.72 19.96
CA TYR A 98 -3.06 -0.29 19.22
C TYR A 98 -3.98 -0.90 18.17
N ALA A 99 -3.39 -1.42 17.11
CA ALA A 99 -4.14 -1.97 16.00
C ALA A 99 -3.35 -3.04 15.25
N THR A 100 -4.08 -3.84 14.49
CA THR A 100 -3.53 -4.65 13.41
C THR A 100 -3.99 -4.10 12.07
N TYR A 101 -3.06 -4.01 11.14
CA TYR A 101 -3.28 -3.71 9.73
C TYR A 101 -3.05 -4.98 8.92
N ARG A 102 -3.85 -5.19 7.88
CA ARG A 102 -3.65 -6.30 6.94
C ARG A 102 -3.79 -5.85 5.49
N LEU A 103 -2.87 -6.32 4.66
CA LEU A 103 -2.90 -6.16 3.21
C LEU A 103 -2.59 -7.49 2.55
N LYS A 104 -3.37 -7.82 1.53
CA LYS A 104 -3.06 -8.89 0.59
C LYS A 104 -2.52 -8.31 -0.70
N ILE A 105 -1.47 -8.89 -1.24
CA ILE A 105 -0.85 -8.48 -2.49
C ILE A 105 -0.87 -9.65 -3.45
N LEU A 106 -1.49 -9.46 -4.61
CA LEU A 106 -1.46 -10.43 -5.70
C LEU A 106 -0.26 -10.12 -6.58
N LEU A 107 0.64 -11.09 -6.73
CA LEU A 107 1.91 -10.92 -7.43
C LEU A 107 1.86 -11.57 -8.82
N PRO A 108 2.71 -11.10 -9.77
CA PRO A 108 2.97 -11.83 -11.01
C PRO A 108 3.48 -13.25 -10.72
N ASP A 109 3.13 -14.20 -11.58
CA ASP A 109 3.51 -15.63 -11.46
C ASP A 109 5.02 -15.85 -11.29
N SER A 110 5.84 -14.95 -11.84
CA SER A 110 7.30 -14.96 -11.72
C SER A 110 7.79 -13.62 -11.19
N SER A 111 7.69 -13.43 -9.89
CA SER A 111 8.28 -12.27 -9.21
C SER A 111 9.79 -12.47 -8.95
N PRO A 112 10.63 -11.44 -9.11
CA PRO A 112 12.02 -11.47 -8.64
C PRO A 112 12.07 -11.57 -7.11
N PRO A 113 13.25 -11.78 -6.48
CA PRO A 113 13.38 -11.58 -5.05
C PRO A 113 12.87 -10.21 -4.63
N LEU A 114 11.96 -10.19 -3.65
CA LEU A 114 11.29 -8.98 -3.18
C LEU A 114 11.81 -8.58 -1.80
N SER A 115 11.74 -7.30 -1.49
CA SER A 115 12.01 -6.77 -0.15
C SER A 115 10.92 -5.78 0.24
N ILE A 116 10.53 -5.77 1.52
CA ILE A 116 9.65 -4.74 2.07
C ILE A 116 10.50 -3.65 2.70
N LYS A 117 10.34 -2.42 2.20
CA LYS A 117 10.87 -1.23 2.85
C LYS A 117 9.83 -0.72 3.83
N MET A 118 10.08 -0.90 5.12
CA MET A 118 9.25 -0.30 6.17
C MET A 118 9.78 1.10 6.47
N LEU A 119 8.92 2.10 6.24
CA LEU A 119 9.21 3.47 6.65
C LEU A 119 8.96 3.63 8.14
N ASP A 120 9.43 4.74 8.69
CA ASP A 120 9.15 5.09 10.08
C ASP A 120 7.63 5.20 10.31
N THR A 121 7.11 4.44 11.28
CA THR A 121 5.69 4.43 11.66
C THR A 121 5.36 5.47 12.72
N GLY A 122 6.34 6.27 13.17
CA GLY A 122 6.17 7.30 14.19
C GLY A 122 5.89 6.77 15.60
N SER A 123 6.04 5.46 15.83
CA SER A 123 5.82 4.81 17.14
C SER A 123 6.59 3.49 17.22
N ASN A 124 5.93 2.35 17.40
CA ASN A 124 6.50 1.01 17.30
C ASN A 124 5.74 0.17 16.29
N TYR A 125 6.34 -0.91 15.84
CA TYR A 125 5.62 -1.89 15.05
C TYR A 125 6.25 -3.26 15.18
N ARG A 126 5.49 -4.29 14.84
CA ARG A 126 5.98 -5.62 14.53
C ARG A 126 5.15 -6.20 13.39
N PHE A 127 5.74 -7.03 12.53
CA PHE A 127 5.03 -7.46 11.33
C PHE A 127 5.38 -8.88 10.87
N TRP A 128 4.46 -9.43 10.07
CA TRP A 128 4.56 -10.75 9.47
C TRP A 128 4.30 -10.65 7.97
N VAL A 129 4.90 -11.59 7.22
CA VAL A 129 4.57 -11.82 5.82
C VAL A 129 4.31 -13.32 5.64
N ASN A 130 3.15 -13.68 5.09
CA ASN A 130 2.71 -15.07 4.92
C ASN A 130 2.85 -15.91 6.20
N GLY A 131 2.51 -15.31 7.34
CA GLY A 131 2.59 -15.93 8.66
C GLY A 131 3.99 -16.01 9.28
N GLN A 132 5.06 -15.67 8.56
CA GLN A 132 6.41 -15.61 9.10
C GLN A 132 6.66 -14.26 9.77
N TYR A 133 7.19 -14.26 10.99
CA TYR A 133 7.61 -13.04 11.69
C TYR A 133 8.88 -12.45 11.06
N TYR A 134 8.86 -11.15 10.76
CA TYR A 134 10.00 -10.45 10.15
C TYR A 134 10.71 -9.48 11.08
N GLY A 135 10.12 -9.18 12.24
CA GLY A 135 10.68 -8.24 13.20
C GLY A 135 9.83 -6.99 13.33
N GLY A 136 10.48 -5.90 13.71
CA GLY A 136 9.83 -4.64 13.99
C GLY A 136 10.77 -3.63 14.63
N SER A 137 10.19 -2.55 15.13
CA SER A 137 10.89 -1.49 15.83
C SER A 137 10.15 -1.18 17.13
N GLY A 138 10.85 -1.20 18.27
CA GLY A 138 10.24 -0.97 19.59
C GLY A 138 9.56 -2.22 20.15
N HIS A 139 8.59 -2.01 21.04
CA HIS A 139 7.77 -3.08 21.63
C HIS A 139 6.29 -2.71 21.52
N VAL A 140 5.56 -3.45 20.67
CA VAL A 140 4.10 -3.34 20.54
C VAL A 140 3.44 -3.97 21.76
N SER A 141 2.50 -3.26 22.39
CA SER A 141 1.72 -3.78 23.51
C SER A 141 0.30 -3.19 23.50
N ASP A 142 -0.65 -3.93 24.06
CA ASP A 142 -1.98 -3.43 24.38
C ASP A 142 -2.00 -2.55 25.65
N ARG A 143 -0.87 -2.46 26.37
CA ARG A 143 -0.70 -1.65 27.58
C ARG A 143 0.30 -0.52 27.38
N SER A 144 -0.06 0.68 27.85
CA SER A 144 0.77 1.87 27.73
C SER A 144 2.09 1.79 28.51
N ASP A 145 2.12 1.07 29.63
CA ASP A 145 3.31 0.90 30.47
C ASP A 145 4.35 -0.07 29.90
N GLN A 146 3.96 -0.84 28.88
CA GLN A 146 4.81 -1.83 28.22
C GLN A 146 5.17 -1.43 26.79
N SER A 147 4.42 -0.52 26.17
CA SER A 147 4.67 -0.02 24.83
C SER A 147 5.96 0.82 24.77
N ILE A 148 6.88 0.48 23.87
CA ILE A 148 8.16 1.18 23.70
C ILE A 148 8.27 1.65 22.26
N ALA A 149 8.25 2.96 22.02
CA ALA A 149 8.42 3.55 20.68
C ALA A 149 9.87 3.40 20.16
N SER A 150 10.03 3.26 18.85
CA SER A 150 11.33 3.29 18.19
C SER A 150 11.21 3.65 16.70
N TYR A 151 11.92 4.70 16.30
CA TYR A 151 11.84 5.32 14.98
C TYR A 151 12.94 4.77 14.06
N LYS A 152 12.59 3.84 13.17
CA LYS A 152 13.55 3.20 12.27
C LYS A 152 12.93 2.87 10.92
N THR A 153 13.60 3.32 9.86
CA THR A 153 13.41 2.76 8.51
C THR A 153 14.22 1.47 8.39
N ALA A 154 13.61 0.42 7.85
CA ALA A 154 14.26 -0.87 7.68
C ALA A 154 13.87 -1.51 6.34
N LEU A 155 14.75 -2.35 5.81
CA LEU A 155 14.53 -3.14 4.61
C LEU A 155 14.57 -4.62 4.99
N TYR A 156 13.55 -5.38 4.59
CA TYR A 156 13.39 -6.78 4.92
C TYR A 156 13.26 -7.62 3.66
N ASP A 157 14.26 -8.46 3.39
CA ASP A 157 14.25 -9.35 2.24
C ASP A 157 13.25 -10.50 2.44
N LEU A 158 12.29 -10.63 1.53
CA LEU A 158 11.27 -11.65 1.60
C LEU A 158 11.82 -13.01 1.19
N ARG A 159 11.43 -14.04 1.94
CA ARG A 159 11.86 -15.42 1.75
C ARG A 159 10.67 -16.25 1.29
N THR A 160 10.02 -15.81 0.22
CA THR A 160 8.82 -16.47 -0.30
C THR A 160 8.79 -16.39 -1.82
N THR A 161 8.27 -17.44 -2.43
CA THR A 161 7.99 -17.55 -3.86
C THR A 161 6.48 -17.63 -4.13
N SER A 162 5.67 -17.22 -3.15
CA SER A 162 4.21 -17.23 -3.26
C SER A 162 3.75 -16.20 -4.29
N SER A 163 2.69 -16.53 -5.02
CA SER A 163 1.98 -15.59 -5.90
C SER A 163 1.04 -14.65 -5.13
N GLU A 164 0.87 -14.86 -3.83
CA GLU A 164 0.15 -13.98 -2.91
C GLU A 164 1.01 -13.68 -1.67
N LEU A 165 1.05 -12.42 -1.26
CA LEU A 165 1.59 -12.01 0.04
C LEU A 165 0.45 -11.54 0.94
N GLU A 166 0.40 -12.04 2.15
CA GLU A 166 -0.36 -11.45 3.26
C GLU A 166 0.62 -10.76 4.19
N ILE A 167 0.46 -9.44 4.35
CA ILE A 167 1.23 -8.63 5.29
C ILE A 167 0.32 -8.30 6.47
N LEU A 168 0.79 -8.61 7.68
CA LEU A 168 0.19 -8.16 8.92
C LEU A 168 1.14 -7.20 9.62
N VAL A 169 0.68 -6.00 9.96
CA VAL A 169 1.45 -5.04 10.76
C VAL A 169 0.69 -4.72 12.03
N GLN A 170 1.32 -4.92 13.17
CA GLN A 170 0.81 -4.46 14.45
C GLN A 170 1.55 -3.21 14.89
N VAL A 171 0.81 -2.26 15.46
CA VAL A 171 1.32 -0.97 15.95
C VAL A 171 0.68 -0.68 17.29
N SER A 172 1.42 -0.12 18.24
CA SER A 172 0.87 0.57 19.42
C SER A 172 1.44 1.98 19.56
N ASN A 173 0.57 2.93 19.89
CA ASN A 173 0.91 4.34 20.10
C ASN A 173 0.39 4.78 21.46
N TYR A 174 1.31 5.12 22.37
CA TYR A 174 1.08 5.54 23.74
C TYR A 174 2.07 6.64 24.13
#